data_AF-A0A3S1BNJ5-F1
#
_entry.id   AF-A0A3S1BNJ5-F1
#
_cell.length_a   1.000
_cell.length_b   1.000
_cell.length_c   1.000
_cell.angle_alpha   90.00
_cell.angle_beta   90.00
_cell.angle_gamma   90.00
#
_symmetry.space_group_name_H-M   'P 1'
#
loop_
_entity.id
_entity.type
_entity.pdbx_description
1 polymer ?
#
loop_
_entity_poly.entity_id
_entity_poly.type
_entity_poly.pdbx_seq_one_letter_code
_entity_poly.pdbx_strand_id
1 'polypeptide(L)'
;MTIQFTNTRYIEDGSVGTIVTVAEWSVWNCKEKKWSSAPKVVLRNILLAGLHPALEFCIGEIPTTKTKASALNAFKPKGYAAAFFLDLASGSRNHGRFTFTNKQTIGKKYFGSADQDQWKRIIYGSILHTGCKKLVYKQMKYVVVDDENRDADGNWLDDEVNGIHWETGDSHAKGSKELIQLLGLPVQQFNPDTGEDEKIDYVDEGRPLQFRTAFRNNDNLLEWIGKGTIAWNPKLDNSEFDLVIPLSSLKGNKPALGNHEGKLLFGLVFEGELRRAKPGWMLFQWFDFETLQKDKIISKLEAKCDRLAKAYNSITELAEILKIDQSEAEAEIEEGSDKLQSEAEYENTMIRIIQADNGT
;
A
#
# COMPACT_ATOMS: atom_id res chain seq x y z
N MET A 1 15.48 -7.94 -18.25
CA MET A 1 14.72 -7.40 -17.09
C MET A 1 15.63 -6.42 -16.40
N THR A 2 15.13 -5.30 -15.90
CA THR A 2 16.01 -4.24 -15.39
C THR A 2 15.45 -3.67 -14.10
N ILE A 3 16.31 -3.51 -13.10
CA ILE A 3 16.02 -2.75 -11.88
C ILE A 3 17.01 -1.59 -11.88
N GLN A 4 16.48 -0.37 -11.95
CA GLN A 4 17.23 0.83 -11.60
C GLN A 4 17.13 1.00 -10.08
N PHE A 5 18.26 1.23 -9.43
CA PHE A 5 18.37 1.33 -7.99
C PHE A 5 19.30 2.49 -7.63
N THR A 6 18.78 3.43 -6.86
CA THR A 6 19.52 4.57 -6.32
C THR A 6 19.43 4.51 -4.80
N ASN A 7 20.56 4.62 -4.13
CA ASN A 7 20.63 4.69 -2.66
C ASN A 7 21.28 6.01 -2.25
N THR A 8 20.50 6.86 -1.59
CA THR A 8 20.97 8.12 -1.03
C THR A 8 21.05 7.98 0.48
N ARG A 9 22.27 8.11 1.01
CA ARG A 9 22.51 8.08 2.46
C ARG A 9 22.22 9.45 3.05
N TYR A 10 21.49 9.48 4.17
CA TYR A 10 21.34 10.69 4.97
C TYR A 10 22.44 10.79 6.03
N ILE A 11 22.95 9.64 6.48
CA ILE A 11 24.11 9.55 7.38
C ILE A 11 25.20 8.73 6.69
N GLU A 12 26.44 9.20 6.77
CA GLU A 12 27.59 8.65 6.02
C GLU A 12 27.83 7.16 6.30
N ASP A 13 27.64 6.75 7.56
CA ASP A 13 27.75 5.37 8.05
C ASP A 13 26.71 4.41 7.42
N GLY A 14 25.74 4.95 6.68
CA GLY A 14 24.68 4.20 6.02
C GLY A 14 23.65 3.62 7.00
N SER A 15 23.59 4.11 8.24
CA SER A 15 22.54 3.77 9.21
C SER A 15 21.18 4.23 8.73
N VAL A 16 21.10 5.40 8.07
CA VAL A 16 19.86 6.01 7.60
C VAL A 16 19.98 6.50 6.16
N GLY A 17 18.94 6.29 5.36
CA GLY A 17 18.86 6.81 4.00
C GLY A 17 17.56 6.47 3.29
N THR A 18 17.53 6.77 1.99
CA THR A 18 16.40 6.53 1.09
C THR A 18 16.84 5.68 -0.09
N ILE A 19 15.89 4.89 -0.60
CA ILE A 19 16.07 4.08 -1.80
C ILE A 19 15.01 4.50 -2.83
N VAL A 20 15.45 4.71 -4.07
CA VAL A 20 14.57 4.89 -5.21
C VAL A 20 14.76 3.72 -6.15
N THR A 21 13.67 3.07 -6.54
CA THR A 21 13.73 1.93 -7.47
C THR A 21 12.73 2.05 -8.60
N VAL A 22 13.17 1.68 -9.81
CA VAL A 22 12.28 1.43 -10.95
C VAL A 22 12.57 0.04 -11.49
N ALA A 23 11.59 -0.85 -11.39
CA ALA A 23 11.67 -2.22 -11.84
C ALA A 23 10.83 -2.40 -13.12
N GLU A 24 11.46 -2.87 -14.19
CA GLU A 24 10.81 -3.19 -15.46
C GLU A 24 10.87 -4.70 -15.73
N TRP A 25 9.73 -5.36 -15.60
CA TRP A 25 9.63 -6.80 -15.71
C TRP A 25 8.91 -7.24 -16.97
N SER A 26 9.59 -8.09 -17.74
CA SER A 26 9.00 -8.73 -18.91
C SER A 26 7.89 -9.70 -18.50
N VAL A 27 6.88 -9.82 -19.35
CA VAL A 27 5.76 -10.74 -19.14
C VAL A 27 6.00 -12.03 -19.90
N TRP A 28 6.02 -13.16 -19.20
CA TRP A 28 6.05 -14.50 -19.75
C TRP A 28 4.64 -15.06 -19.88
N ASN A 29 4.23 -15.44 -21.09
CA ASN A 29 2.97 -16.15 -21.29
C ASN A 29 3.16 -17.61 -20.89
N CYS A 30 2.65 -17.99 -19.72
CA CYS A 30 2.81 -19.33 -19.17
C CYS A 30 2.09 -20.42 -19.98
N LYS A 31 1.10 -20.05 -20.81
CA LYS A 31 0.38 -21.00 -21.69
C LYS A 31 1.20 -21.30 -22.95
N GLU A 32 1.68 -20.26 -23.61
CA GLU A 32 2.40 -20.36 -24.88
C GLU A 32 3.90 -20.60 -24.71
N LYS A 33 4.40 -20.50 -23.46
CA LYS A 33 5.80 -20.69 -23.11
C LYS A 33 6.73 -19.80 -23.92
N LYS A 34 6.38 -18.53 -24.02
CA LYS A 34 7.17 -17.49 -24.70
C LYS A 34 7.04 -16.15 -24.00
N TRP A 35 8.00 -15.26 -24.24
CA TRP A 35 7.87 -13.86 -23.83
C TRP A 35 6.72 -13.20 -24.58
N SER A 36 5.87 -12.48 -23.85
CA SER A 36 4.79 -11.68 -24.40
C SER A 36 5.36 -10.46 -25.10
N SER A 37 4.67 -10.01 -26.16
CA SER A 37 4.93 -8.71 -26.80
C SER A 37 4.24 -7.55 -26.08
N ALA A 38 3.47 -7.83 -25.02
CA ALA A 38 2.84 -6.81 -24.20
C ALA A 38 3.87 -5.88 -23.54
N PRO A 39 3.48 -4.63 -23.20
CA PRO A 39 4.33 -3.74 -22.43
C PRO A 39 4.86 -4.42 -21.15
N LYS A 40 6.08 -4.07 -20.77
CA LYS A 40 6.64 -4.54 -19.50
C LYS A 40 5.80 -4.01 -18.34
N VAL A 41 5.73 -4.79 -17.27
CA VAL A 41 5.15 -4.31 -16.01
C VAL A 41 6.19 -3.44 -15.32
N VAL A 42 5.80 -2.21 -15.04
CA VAL A 42 6.67 -1.21 -14.42
C VAL A 42 6.21 -1.02 -12.98
N LEU A 43 7.12 -1.24 -12.03
CA LEU A 43 6.87 -1.10 -10.60
C LEU A 43 7.87 -0.12 -10.01
N ARG A 44 7.38 0.85 -9.22
CA ARG A 44 8.20 1.91 -8.62
C ARG A 44 8.22 1.74 -7.11
N ASN A 45 9.38 1.98 -6.52
CA ASN A 45 9.56 2.06 -5.06
C ASN A 45 8.88 0.89 -4.32
N ILE A 46 9.15 -0.33 -4.75
CA ILE A 46 8.64 -1.54 -4.10
C ILE A 46 9.72 -2.14 -3.20
N LEU A 47 9.33 -2.69 -2.04
CA LEU A 47 10.28 -3.33 -1.13
C LEU A 47 11.10 -4.43 -1.82
N LEU A 48 10.51 -5.20 -2.74
CA LEU A 48 11.21 -6.28 -3.43
C LEU A 48 12.45 -5.81 -4.19
N ALA A 49 12.32 -4.70 -4.94
CA ALA A 49 13.41 -4.13 -5.72
C ALA A 49 14.43 -3.44 -4.81
N GLY A 50 13.99 -2.82 -3.72
CA GLY A 50 14.87 -2.22 -2.71
C GLY A 50 15.70 -3.25 -1.94
N LEU A 51 15.09 -4.40 -1.64
CA LEU A 51 15.75 -5.49 -0.92
C LEU A 51 16.59 -6.39 -1.84
N HIS A 52 16.20 -6.61 -3.09
CA HIS A 52 16.87 -7.57 -3.99
C HIS A 52 17.22 -6.97 -5.36
N PRO A 53 17.99 -5.88 -5.43
CA PRO A 53 18.23 -5.16 -6.69
C PRO A 53 19.03 -5.95 -7.73
N ALA A 54 19.79 -6.97 -7.28
CA ALA A 54 20.61 -7.80 -8.15
C ALA A 54 19.89 -9.05 -8.71
N LEU A 55 18.63 -9.28 -8.34
CA LEU A 55 17.87 -10.44 -8.80
C LEU A 55 17.06 -10.13 -10.05
N GLU A 56 16.89 -11.15 -10.89
CA GLU A 56 16.05 -11.07 -12.07
C GLU A 56 14.65 -11.61 -11.76
N PHE A 57 13.65 -10.78 -12.04
CA PHE A 57 12.24 -11.10 -11.87
C PHE A 57 11.47 -10.92 -13.18
N CYS A 58 10.46 -11.75 -13.38
CA CYS A 58 9.50 -11.59 -14.46
C CYS A 58 8.07 -11.85 -13.99
N ILE A 59 7.10 -11.37 -14.77
CA ILE A 59 5.69 -11.66 -14.53
C ILE A 59 5.28 -12.86 -15.38
N GLY A 60 4.86 -13.96 -14.75
CA GLY A 60 4.15 -15.03 -15.44
C GLY A 60 2.66 -14.71 -15.50
N GLU A 61 2.06 -14.82 -16.68
CA GLU A 61 0.65 -14.57 -16.91
C GLU A 61 -0.07 -15.85 -17.36
N ILE A 62 -1.20 -16.11 -16.72
CA ILE A 62 -2.16 -17.15 -17.10
C ILE A 62 -3.54 -16.51 -17.29
N PRO A 63 -4.40 -17.04 -18.19
CA PRO A 63 -5.80 -16.65 -18.22
C PRO A 63 -6.45 -16.87 -16.85
N THR A 64 -7.26 -15.92 -16.38
CA THR A 64 -7.96 -16.00 -15.08
C THR A 64 -8.93 -17.17 -14.99
N THR A 65 -9.42 -17.67 -16.14
CA THR A 65 -10.24 -18.89 -16.24
C THR A 65 -9.46 -20.19 -16.03
N LYS A 66 -8.12 -20.12 -15.95
CA LYS A 66 -7.26 -21.30 -15.85
C LYS A 66 -7.08 -21.72 -14.40
N THR A 67 -7.61 -22.90 -14.06
CA THR A 67 -7.57 -23.46 -12.70
C THR A 67 -6.43 -24.45 -12.46
N LYS A 68 -5.72 -24.89 -13.52
CA LYS A 68 -4.63 -25.87 -13.42
C LYS A 68 -3.33 -25.21 -12.93
N ALA A 69 -2.89 -25.57 -11.72
CA ALA A 69 -1.66 -25.08 -11.11
C ALA A 69 -0.38 -25.38 -11.90
N SER A 70 -0.36 -26.45 -12.70
CA SER A 70 0.80 -26.84 -13.54
C SER A 70 1.19 -25.79 -14.58
N ALA A 71 0.31 -24.84 -14.87
CA ALA A 71 0.63 -23.67 -15.68
C ALA A 71 1.69 -22.75 -15.06
N LEU A 72 1.89 -22.82 -13.75
CA LEU A 72 2.83 -21.99 -13.00
C LEU A 72 4.13 -22.74 -12.66
N ASN A 73 4.35 -23.90 -13.27
CA ASN A 73 5.59 -24.64 -13.11
C ASN A 73 6.80 -23.81 -13.55
N ALA A 74 7.97 -24.12 -12.97
CA ALA A 74 9.22 -23.50 -13.34
C ALA A 74 9.50 -23.61 -14.84
N PHE A 75 10.13 -22.58 -15.40
CA PHE A 75 10.45 -22.52 -16.83
C PHE A 75 11.83 -21.92 -17.06
N LYS A 76 12.51 -22.34 -18.13
CA LYS A 76 13.81 -21.79 -18.54
C LYS A 76 13.71 -21.21 -19.95
N PRO A 77 13.61 -19.88 -20.10
CA PRO A 77 13.59 -19.24 -21.42
C PRO A 77 14.92 -19.47 -22.15
N LYS A 78 14.87 -19.54 -23.49
CA LYS A 78 16.07 -19.67 -24.32
C LYS A 78 16.99 -18.45 -24.10
N GLY A 79 18.29 -18.69 -23.96
CA GLY A 79 19.30 -17.65 -23.74
C GLY A 79 19.51 -17.23 -22.28
N TYR A 80 18.76 -17.80 -21.32
CA TYR A 80 18.96 -17.53 -19.89
C TYR A 80 19.78 -18.65 -19.24
N ALA A 81 20.68 -18.27 -18.32
CA ALA A 81 21.55 -19.22 -17.63
C ALA A 81 20.76 -20.15 -16.68
N ALA A 82 19.74 -19.61 -16.01
CA ALA A 82 18.96 -20.31 -14.98
C ALA A 82 17.46 -20.26 -15.26
N ALA A 83 16.72 -21.12 -14.55
CA ALA A 83 15.27 -21.21 -14.63
C ALA A 83 14.59 -20.20 -13.69
N PHE A 84 13.37 -19.82 -14.06
CA PHE A 84 12.46 -18.99 -13.31
C PHE A 84 11.49 -19.86 -12.52
N PHE A 85 11.31 -19.55 -11.24
CA PHE A 85 10.46 -20.29 -10.31
C PHE A 85 9.35 -19.40 -9.78
N LEU A 86 8.14 -19.95 -9.64
CA LEU A 86 7.02 -19.25 -9.04
C LEU A 86 7.40 -18.83 -7.61
N ASP A 87 7.30 -17.54 -7.36
CA ASP A 87 7.73 -16.97 -6.10
C ASP A 87 6.59 -16.29 -5.36
N LEU A 88 6.12 -15.17 -5.89
CA LEU A 88 5.15 -14.31 -5.24
C LEU A 88 3.96 -14.11 -6.16
N ALA A 89 2.88 -13.51 -5.66
CA ALA A 89 1.80 -13.05 -6.51
C ALA A 89 1.41 -11.61 -6.20
N SER A 90 1.13 -10.87 -7.27
CA SER A 90 0.53 -9.54 -7.25
C SER A 90 -0.48 -9.46 -8.39
N GLY A 91 -1.72 -9.11 -8.09
CA GLY A 91 -2.80 -9.05 -9.08
C GLY A 91 -3.25 -10.42 -9.63
N SER A 92 -2.90 -11.54 -8.98
CA SER A 92 -3.23 -12.89 -9.47
C SER A 92 -4.73 -13.17 -9.60
N ARG A 93 -5.54 -12.65 -8.67
CA ARG A 93 -7.00 -12.84 -8.69
C ARG A 93 -7.68 -12.12 -9.86
N ASN A 94 -7.25 -10.88 -10.13
CA ASN A 94 -7.91 -10.02 -11.10
C ASN A 94 -7.31 -10.15 -12.51
N HIS A 95 -6.01 -10.45 -12.61
CA HIS A 95 -5.26 -10.41 -13.86
C HIS A 95 -4.52 -11.72 -14.18
N GLY A 96 -4.55 -12.72 -13.29
CA GLY A 96 -3.82 -13.98 -13.51
C GLY A 96 -2.30 -13.82 -13.57
N ARG A 97 -1.77 -12.78 -12.91
CA ARG A 97 -0.34 -12.43 -12.90
C ARG A 97 0.37 -12.92 -11.63
N PHE A 98 1.56 -13.47 -11.82
CA PHE A 98 2.39 -14.05 -10.78
C PHE A 98 3.84 -13.62 -10.98
N THR A 99 4.60 -13.47 -9.89
CA THR A 99 6.00 -13.08 -9.95
C THR A 99 6.87 -14.32 -9.89
N PHE A 100 7.79 -14.42 -10.84
CA PHE A 100 8.80 -15.46 -10.89
C PHE A 100 10.19 -14.88 -10.67
N THR A 101 11.02 -15.62 -9.96
CA THR A 101 12.40 -15.22 -9.66
C THR A 101 13.36 -16.20 -10.29
N ASN A 102 14.46 -15.68 -10.84
CA ASN A 102 15.52 -16.51 -11.42
C ASN A 102 16.36 -17.21 -10.34
N LYS A 103 16.82 -18.43 -10.61
CA LYS A 103 17.66 -19.30 -9.76
C LYS A 103 16.96 -19.89 -8.54
N GLN A 104 16.34 -19.07 -7.71
CA GLN A 104 15.69 -19.50 -6.48
C GLN A 104 14.59 -18.54 -6.03
N THR A 105 13.71 -19.04 -5.19
CA THR A 105 12.60 -18.27 -4.62
C THR A 105 13.04 -17.48 -3.39
N ILE A 106 12.83 -16.16 -3.39
CA ILE A 106 13.13 -15.29 -2.24
C ILE A 106 12.02 -15.28 -1.20
N GLY A 107 10.76 -15.49 -1.57
CA GLY A 107 9.68 -15.38 -0.62
C GLY A 107 9.75 -16.43 0.50
N LYS A 108 10.38 -17.58 0.25
CA LYS A 108 10.61 -18.58 1.30
C LYS A 108 11.41 -18.03 2.50
N LYS A 109 12.25 -17.01 2.28
CA LYS A 109 13.01 -16.35 3.35
C LYS A 109 12.12 -15.58 4.31
N TYR A 110 11.04 -14.97 3.82
CA TYR A 110 10.14 -14.11 4.60
C TYR A 110 8.91 -14.82 5.15
N PHE A 111 8.50 -15.92 4.51
CA PHE A 111 7.25 -16.59 4.83
C PHE A 111 7.43 -17.96 5.47
N GLY A 112 8.62 -18.55 5.38
CA GLY A 112 8.90 -19.92 5.81
C GLY A 112 9.08 -20.87 4.62
N SER A 113 9.69 -22.03 4.89
CA SER A 113 9.97 -23.07 3.89
C SER A 113 8.96 -24.23 3.90
N ALA A 114 8.21 -24.40 4.99
CA ALA A 114 7.20 -25.45 5.12
C ALA A 114 6.06 -25.30 4.12
N ASP A 115 5.47 -26.40 3.67
CA ASP A 115 4.47 -26.39 2.59
C ASP A 115 3.25 -25.53 2.91
N GLN A 116 2.80 -25.54 4.17
CA GLN A 116 1.71 -24.68 4.66
C GLN A 116 2.02 -23.18 4.59
N ASP A 117 3.30 -22.82 4.67
CA ASP A 117 3.78 -21.44 4.67
C ASP A 117 4.04 -20.91 3.25
N GLN A 118 4.31 -21.80 2.30
CA GLN A 118 4.51 -21.42 0.90
C GLN A 118 3.27 -20.79 0.26
N TRP A 119 2.06 -21.08 0.77
CA TRP A 119 0.83 -20.38 0.36
C TRP A 119 0.77 -18.95 0.87
N LYS A 120 1.28 -18.67 2.08
CA LYS A 120 1.32 -17.30 2.64
C LYS A 120 2.12 -16.37 1.73
N ARG A 121 3.21 -16.87 1.16
CA ARG A 121 4.02 -16.15 0.17
C ARG A 121 3.23 -15.73 -1.08
N ILE A 122 2.32 -16.57 -1.55
CA ILE A 122 1.45 -16.24 -2.69
C ILE A 122 0.37 -15.24 -2.27
N ILE A 123 -0.21 -15.39 -1.08
CA ILE A 123 -1.31 -14.54 -0.58
C ILE A 123 -0.82 -13.13 -0.21
N TYR A 124 0.30 -13.06 0.50
CA TYR A 124 0.84 -11.83 1.09
C TYR A 124 2.04 -11.28 0.34
N GLY A 125 2.49 -11.94 -0.74
CA GLY A 125 3.61 -11.47 -1.54
C GLY A 125 3.42 -10.08 -2.16
N SER A 126 2.17 -9.63 -2.29
CA SER A 126 1.84 -8.26 -2.72
C SER A 126 2.38 -7.17 -1.78
N ILE A 127 2.68 -7.48 -0.51
CA ILE A 127 3.36 -6.56 0.43
C ILE A 127 4.70 -6.10 -0.14
N LEU A 128 5.46 -7.01 -0.74
CA LEU A 128 6.75 -6.72 -1.36
C LEU A 128 6.62 -6.00 -2.72
N HIS A 129 5.44 -6.03 -3.34
CA HIS A 129 5.15 -5.43 -4.66
C HIS A 129 4.39 -4.11 -4.56
N THR A 130 3.88 -3.75 -3.39
CA THR A 130 3.10 -2.52 -3.22
C THR A 130 4.00 -1.34 -3.55
N GLY A 131 3.61 -0.54 -4.54
CA GLY A 131 4.28 0.72 -4.85
C GLY A 131 4.18 1.65 -3.64
N CYS A 132 5.32 2.14 -3.18
CA CYS A 132 5.39 3.08 -2.07
C CYS A 132 5.68 4.47 -2.63
N LYS A 133 5.06 5.51 -2.06
CA LYS A 133 5.44 6.91 -2.32
C LYS A 133 6.93 7.12 -2.04
N LYS A 134 7.44 6.45 -0.99
CA LYS A 134 8.83 6.55 -0.55
C LYS A 134 9.34 5.25 0.06
N LEU A 135 10.62 4.92 -0.12
CA LEU A 135 11.32 3.89 0.64
C LEU A 135 12.45 4.49 1.47
N VAL A 136 12.46 4.25 2.77
CA VAL A 136 13.53 4.67 3.69
C VAL A 136 14.09 3.46 4.43
N TYR A 137 15.37 3.51 4.76
CA TYR A 137 15.95 2.55 5.70
C TYR A 137 16.55 3.29 6.90
N LYS A 138 16.46 2.66 8.06
CA LYS A 138 17.07 3.13 9.31
C LYS A 138 17.50 1.93 10.14
N GLN A 139 18.69 2.03 10.75
CA GLN A 139 19.10 1.18 11.85
C GLN A 139 18.26 1.55 13.07
N MET A 140 17.48 0.60 13.59
CA MET A 140 16.47 0.87 14.61
C MET A 140 16.55 -0.13 15.75
N LYS A 141 16.23 0.35 16.96
CA LYS A 141 15.74 -0.51 18.04
C LYS A 141 14.22 -0.58 17.95
N TYR A 142 13.66 -1.79 18.01
CA TYR A 142 12.22 -1.97 17.89
C TYR A 142 11.70 -3.06 18.82
N VAL A 143 10.43 -2.97 19.16
CA VAL A 143 9.74 -3.95 20.01
C VAL A 143 8.68 -4.67 19.20
N VAL A 144 8.66 -6.00 19.29
CA VAL A 144 7.56 -6.82 18.76
C VAL A 144 6.60 -7.14 19.91
N VAL A 145 5.34 -6.78 19.74
CA VAL A 145 4.32 -6.82 20.80
C VAL A 145 3.12 -7.68 20.40
N ASP A 146 2.36 -8.16 21.38
CA ASP A 146 1.11 -8.87 21.14
C ASP A 146 -0.06 -7.92 21.39
N ASP A 147 -0.67 -7.44 20.32
CA ASP A 147 -1.77 -6.49 20.36
C ASP A 147 -3.07 -7.06 20.95
N GLU A 148 -3.14 -8.37 21.24
CA GLU A 148 -4.27 -8.99 21.93
C GLU A 148 -4.02 -9.22 23.43
N ASN A 149 -2.80 -8.99 23.91
CA ASN A 149 -2.41 -9.37 25.27
C ASN A 149 -3.09 -8.54 26.38
N ARG A 150 -3.27 -9.17 27.54
CA ARG A 150 -3.82 -8.57 28.77
C ARG A 150 -2.98 -8.96 29.98
N ASP A 151 -2.92 -8.08 30.97
CA ASP A 151 -2.39 -8.41 32.28
C ASP A 151 -3.35 -9.31 33.11
N ALA A 152 -2.93 -9.70 34.31
CA ALA A 152 -3.72 -10.54 35.20
C ALA A 152 -5.05 -9.91 35.66
N ASP A 153 -5.14 -8.57 35.61
CA ASP A 153 -6.32 -7.80 35.98
C ASP A 153 -7.24 -7.52 34.76
N GLY A 154 -6.85 -7.98 33.57
CA GLY A 154 -7.60 -7.81 32.33
C GLY A 154 -7.37 -6.45 31.63
N ASN A 155 -6.37 -5.67 32.04
CA ASN A 155 -6.01 -4.43 31.35
C ASN A 155 -5.10 -4.71 30.15
N TRP A 156 -5.14 -3.82 29.17
CA TRP A 156 -4.29 -3.91 27.98
C TRP A 156 -2.81 -3.79 28.35
N LEU A 157 -2.02 -4.76 27.89
CA LEU A 157 -0.58 -4.82 28.09
C LEU A 157 0.06 -5.50 26.87
N ASP A 158 0.15 -4.75 25.77
CA ASP A 158 0.66 -5.29 24.50
C ASP A 158 2.15 -5.68 24.58
N ASP A 159 2.94 -4.97 25.37
CA ASP A 159 4.34 -5.32 25.65
C ASP A 159 4.52 -5.88 27.07
N GLU A 160 4.31 -7.19 27.19
CA GLU A 160 4.56 -7.93 28.44
C GLU A 160 6.03 -7.91 28.85
N VAL A 161 6.96 -7.88 27.89
CA VAL A 161 8.41 -8.00 28.13
C VAL A 161 8.95 -6.77 28.85
N ASN A 162 8.52 -5.57 28.45
CA ASN A 162 8.91 -4.32 29.13
C ASN A 162 7.86 -3.81 30.11
N GLY A 163 6.68 -4.45 30.18
CA GLY A 163 5.59 -4.05 31.07
C GLY A 163 4.96 -2.71 30.68
N ILE A 164 4.82 -2.43 29.39
CA ILE A 164 4.33 -1.16 28.87
C ILE A 164 3.11 -1.39 27.97
N HIS A 165 2.09 -0.54 28.10
CA HIS A 165 1.04 -0.45 27.09
C HIS A 165 1.36 0.64 26.05
N TRP A 166 1.71 0.24 24.84
CA TRP A 166 2.05 1.11 23.71
C TRP A 166 0.83 1.54 22.88
N GLU A 167 -0.37 1.09 23.24
CA GLU A 167 -1.63 1.42 22.55
C GLU A 167 -1.64 0.93 21.10
N THR A 168 -0.97 -0.20 20.83
CA THR A 168 -1.09 -0.91 19.55
C THR A 168 -2.47 -1.56 19.40
N GLY A 169 -2.76 -2.02 18.19
CA GLY A 169 -3.99 -2.76 17.85
C GLY A 169 -3.79 -3.55 16.56
N ASP A 170 -4.86 -4.13 16.01
CA ASP A 170 -4.77 -4.98 14.80
C ASP A 170 -4.12 -4.22 13.64
N SER A 171 -2.87 -4.58 13.38
CA SER A 171 -2.02 -4.00 12.35
C SER A 171 -1.77 -2.48 12.52
N HIS A 172 -1.86 -1.97 13.77
CA HIS A 172 -1.62 -0.57 14.15
C HIS A 172 -0.33 -0.44 14.96
N ALA A 173 0.78 -0.21 14.27
CA ALA A 173 2.10 0.03 14.85
C ALA A 173 2.26 1.45 15.41
N LYS A 174 3.29 1.66 16.23
CA LYS A 174 3.70 2.97 16.74
C LYS A 174 5.14 3.31 16.37
N GLY A 175 5.39 4.58 16.05
CA GLY A 175 6.74 5.08 15.75
C GLY A 175 7.14 6.23 16.66
N SER A 176 8.45 6.39 16.87
CA SER A 176 9.01 7.61 17.43
C SER A 176 8.79 8.79 16.48
N LYS A 177 8.84 10.00 17.01
CA LYS A 177 8.76 11.24 16.23
C LYS A 177 9.76 11.25 15.07
N GLU A 178 11.00 10.84 15.33
CA GLU A 178 12.05 10.77 14.31
C GLU A 178 11.69 9.79 13.18
N LEU A 179 11.11 8.63 13.50
CA LEU A 179 10.67 7.68 12.49
C LEU A 179 9.50 8.24 11.65
N ILE A 180 8.48 8.79 12.30
CA ILE A 180 7.34 9.36 11.57
C ILE A 180 7.80 10.50 10.65
N GLN A 181 8.69 11.36 11.16
CA GLN A 181 9.34 12.40 10.36
C GLN A 181 10.17 11.81 9.22
N LEU A 182 10.94 10.74 9.42
CA LEU A 182 11.71 10.10 8.34
C LEU A 182 10.82 9.51 7.22
N LEU A 183 9.68 8.91 7.59
CA LEU A 183 8.69 8.40 6.65
C LEU A 183 8.03 9.54 5.86
N GLY A 184 7.67 10.61 6.56
CA GLY A 184 7.07 11.82 5.99
C GLY A 184 8.06 12.82 5.40
N LEU A 185 9.38 12.63 5.57
CA LEU A 185 10.41 13.56 5.08
C LEU A 185 10.12 13.81 3.60
N PRO A 186 9.89 15.06 3.16
CA PRO A 186 9.47 15.33 1.79
C PRO A 186 10.42 14.69 0.81
N VAL A 187 9.86 13.85 -0.04
CA VAL A 187 10.43 13.59 -1.34
C VAL A 187 9.31 13.99 -2.27
N GLN A 188 9.37 15.24 -2.71
CA GLN A 188 8.91 15.62 -4.03
C GLN A 188 7.59 14.97 -4.49
N GLN A 189 6.47 15.67 -4.32
CA GLN A 189 5.21 15.31 -4.96
C GLN A 189 5.21 15.88 -6.37
N PHE A 190 5.13 15.01 -7.38
CA PHE A 190 4.94 15.45 -8.75
C PHE A 190 3.67 16.29 -8.85
N ASN A 191 3.82 17.57 -9.18
CA ASN A 191 2.70 18.46 -9.46
C ASN A 191 2.34 18.32 -10.96
N PRO A 192 1.14 17.80 -11.29
CA PRO A 192 0.72 17.61 -12.67
C PRO A 192 0.47 18.92 -13.43
N ASP A 193 0.22 20.04 -12.74
CA ASP A 193 -0.02 21.36 -13.33
C ASP A 193 1.28 22.07 -13.74
N THR A 194 2.33 21.90 -12.95
CA THR A 194 3.65 22.51 -13.22
C THR A 194 4.59 21.55 -13.96
N GLY A 195 4.31 20.25 -13.92
CA GLY A 195 5.20 19.20 -14.43
C GLY A 195 6.48 19.06 -13.62
N GLU A 196 6.52 19.65 -12.42
CA GLU A 196 7.68 19.69 -11.54
C GLU A 196 7.36 19.04 -10.19
N ASP A 197 8.38 18.52 -9.56
CA ASP A 197 8.26 17.92 -8.24
C ASP A 197 8.23 19.00 -7.14
N GLU A 198 7.11 19.12 -6.43
CA GLU A 198 6.94 20.04 -5.31
C GLU A 198 7.40 19.45 -3.97
N LYS A 199 8.11 20.26 -3.20
CA LYS A 199 8.62 19.87 -1.89
C LYS A 199 7.56 20.11 -0.81
N ILE A 200 7.09 19.03 -0.17
CA ILE A 200 6.13 19.11 0.94
C ILE A 200 6.88 19.37 2.27
N ASP A 201 7.07 20.62 2.66
CA ASP A 201 7.88 20.97 3.84
C ASP A 201 7.23 20.68 5.21
N TYR A 202 6.14 19.90 5.28
CA TYR A 202 5.40 19.65 6.51
C TYR A 202 5.10 18.16 6.73
N VAL A 203 5.47 17.63 7.90
CA VAL A 203 5.10 16.29 8.37
C VAL A 203 4.16 16.42 9.56
N ASP A 204 2.94 15.94 9.42
CA ASP A 204 1.99 15.83 10.54
C ASP A 204 2.26 14.55 11.32
N GLU A 205 2.91 14.69 12.48
CA GLU A 205 3.25 13.59 13.38
C GLU A 205 1.99 12.91 13.96
N GLY A 206 0.86 13.61 14.03
CA GLY A 206 -0.42 13.06 14.48
C GLY A 206 -1.15 12.24 13.41
N ARG A 207 -0.67 12.27 12.16
CA ARG A 207 -1.32 11.63 11.03
C ARG A 207 -0.88 10.16 10.92
N PRO A 208 -1.80 9.19 10.96
CA PRO A 208 -1.45 7.79 10.74
C PRO A 208 -1.03 7.58 9.28
N LEU A 209 -0.01 6.74 9.08
CA LEU A 209 0.56 6.43 7.78
C LEU A 209 0.33 4.95 7.47
N GLN A 210 -0.09 4.59 6.25
CA GLN A 210 -0.06 3.21 5.80
C GLN A 210 1.36 2.83 5.39
N PHE A 211 1.90 1.78 6.00
CA PHE A 211 3.27 1.33 5.75
C PHE A 211 3.36 -0.09 5.21
N ARG A 212 4.48 -0.36 4.56
CA ARG A 212 5.09 -1.68 4.41
C ARG A 212 6.45 -1.63 5.07
N THR A 213 6.91 -2.73 5.64
CA THR A 213 8.27 -2.82 6.16
C THR A 213 8.84 -4.20 5.92
N ALA A 214 10.16 -4.29 5.91
CA ALA A 214 10.87 -5.54 5.84
C ALA A 214 12.19 -5.45 6.61
N PHE A 215 12.51 -6.55 7.26
CA PHE A 215 13.84 -6.82 7.76
C PHE A 215 14.51 -7.85 6.87
N ARG A 216 15.67 -7.46 6.32
CA ARG A 216 16.56 -8.37 5.59
C ARG A 216 17.89 -8.40 6.32
N ASN A 217 18.25 -9.57 6.82
CA ASN A 217 19.55 -9.80 7.44
C ASN A 217 20.48 -10.57 6.51
N ASN A 218 21.79 -10.35 6.64
CA ASN A 218 22.83 -11.22 6.10
C ASN A 218 23.41 -12.18 7.18
N ASP A 219 23.05 -12.00 8.46
CA ASP A 219 23.65 -12.68 9.62
C ASP A 219 22.67 -13.65 10.34
N ASN A 220 21.95 -14.48 9.58
CA ASN A 220 21.10 -15.59 10.10
C ASN A 220 19.92 -15.22 11.04
N LEU A 221 19.58 -13.95 11.24
CA LEU A 221 18.31 -13.61 11.89
C LEU A 221 17.13 -13.86 10.95
N LEU A 222 15.97 -14.14 11.54
CA LEU A 222 14.73 -14.40 10.81
C LEU A 222 14.34 -13.19 9.97
N GLU A 223 14.36 -13.32 8.64
CA GLU A 223 13.84 -12.28 7.73
C GLU A 223 12.30 -12.24 7.84
N TRP A 224 11.74 -11.04 7.91
CA TRP A 224 10.30 -10.84 8.08
C TRP A 224 9.81 -9.62 7.32
N ILE A 225 8.49 -9.57 7.11
CA ILE A 225 7.81 -8.42 6.48
C ILE A 225 6.61 -8.01 7.31
N GLY A 226 6.27 -6.73 7.24
CA GLY A 226 5.14 -6.15 7.93
C GLY A 226 4.30 -5.27 7.02
N LYS A 227 3.02 -5.15 7.38
CA LYS A 227 2.11 -4.15 6.83
C LYS A 227 1.17 -3.66 7.91
N GLY A 228 0.64 -2.46 7.71
CA GLY A 228 -0.36 -1.90 8.61
C GLY A 228 -0.42 -0.40 8.49
N THR A 229 -0.86 0.22 9.57
CA THR A 229 -0.69 1.66 9.77
C THR A 229 0.29 1.91 10.91
N ILE A 230 1.02 3.01 10.86
CA ILE A 230 1.89 3.48 11.92
C ILE A 230 1.48 4.91 12.31
N ALA A 231 1.47 5.20 13.61
CA ALA A 231 1.23 6.54 14.13
C ALA A 231 2.28 6.87 15.19
N TRP A 232 2.51 8.16 15.42
CA TRP A 232 3.40 8.61 16.49
C TRP A 232 2.86 8.18 17.86
N ASN A 233 3.76 7.74 18.75
CA ASN A 233 3.47 7.60 20.17
C ASN A 233 4.49 8.40 21.00
N PRO A 234 4.08 9.41 21.79
CA PRO A 234 4.98 10.20 22.62
C PRO A 234 5.80 9.39 23.65
N LYS A 235 5.32 8.21 24.04
CA LYS A 235 6.08 7.30 24.94
C LYS A 235 7.40 6.84 24.30
N LEU A 236 7.46 6.75 22.96
CA LEU A 236 8.66 6.31 22.25
C LEU A 236 9.78 7.34 22.25
N ASP A 237 9.45 8.63 22.25
CA ASP A 237 10.44 9.72 22.24
C ASP A 237 11.27 9.80 23.53
N ASN A 238 10.76 9.21 24.61
CA ASN A 238 11.45 9.10 25.90
C ASN A 238 11.98 7.68 26.16
N SER A 239 11.99 6.83 25.14
CA SER A 239 12.47 5.44 25.19
C SER A 239 13.71 5.25 24.31
N GLU A 240 14.31 4.06 24.35
CA GLU A 240 15.37 3.69 23.42
C GLU A 240 14.86 3.13 22.08
N PHE A 241 13.55 2.98 21.91
CA PHE A 241 12.94 2.32 20.75
C PHE A 241 12.43 3.33 19.71
N ASP A 242 12.66 3.03 18.44
CA ASP A 242 12.14 3.79 17.30
C ASP A 242 10.76 3.32 16.86
N LEU A 243 10.44 2.05 17.09
CA LEU A 243 9.29 1.36 16.53
C LEU A 243 8.72 0.34 17.52
N VAL A 244 7.40 0.30 17.63
CA VAL A 244 6.66 -0.81 18.24
C VAL A 244 5.76 -1.41 17.16
N ILE A 245 5.98 -2.69 16.85
CA ILE A 245 5.25 -3.40 15.79
C ILE A 245 4.46 -4.57 16.37
N PRO A 246 3.12 -4.59 16.22
CA PRO A 246 2.32 -5.69 16.73
C PRO A 246 2.45 -6.96 15.88
N LEU A 247 2.26 -8.13 16.48
CA LEU A 247 2.25 -9.43 15.80
C LEU A 247 1.23 -9.48 14.66
N SER A 248 0.12 -8.76 14.79
CA SER A 248 -0.87 -8.61 13.72
C SER A 248 -0.32 -7.87 12.49
N SER A 249 0.62 -6.94 12.62
CA SER A 249 1.28 -6.30 11.46
C SER A 249 2.19 -7.24 10.67
N LEU A 250 2.81 -8.22 11.34
CA LEU A 250 3.80 -9.13 10.76
C LEU A 250 3.15 -10.26 9.94
N LYS A 251 3.58 -10.44 8.70
CA LYS A 251 3.03 -11.45 7.77
C LYS A 251 4.10 -12.45 7.37
N GLY A 252 3.79 -13.74 7.49
CA GLY A 252 4.76 -14.81 7.28
C GLY A 252 5.53 -15.11 8.56
N ASN A 253 6.85 -14.99 8.49
CA ASN A 253 7.73 -15.10 9.64
C ASN A 253 7.44 -13.99 10.66
N LYS A 254 7.37 -14.36 11.94
CA LYS A 254 7.19 -13.44 13.05
C LYS A 254 8.36 -13.60 14.01
N PRO A 255 9.14 -12.56 14.30
CA PRO A 255 10.11 -12.59 15.39
C PRO A 255 9.42 -12.86 16.72
N ALA A 256 10.20 -13.28 17.71
CA ALA A 256 9.71 -13.43 19.09
C ALA A 256 9.27 -12.07 19.66
N LEU A 257 8.38 -12.10 20.66
CA LEU A 257 8.01 -10.91 21.40
C LEU A 257 9.22 -10.29 22.12
N GLY A 258 9.18 -8.98 22.33
CA GLY A 258 10.21 -8.23 23.04
C GLY A 258 11.13 -7.42 22.13
N ASN A 259 12.34 -7.17 22.61
CA ASN A 259 13.25 -6.14 22.09
C ASN A 259 14.17 -6.69 20.99
N HIS A 260 14.29 -5.93 19.91
CA HIS A 260 15.11 -6.27 18.75
C HIS A 260 15.86 -5.05 18.24
N GLU A 261 16.89 -5.31 17.45
CA GLU A 261 17.63 -4.28 16.74
C GLU A 261 17.89 -4.73 15.30
N GLY A 262 17.81 -3.81 14.35
CA GLY A 262 18.15 -4.10 12.98
C GLY A 262 17.93 -2.94 12.01
N LYS A 263 18.52 -3.06 10.83
CA LYS A 263 18.26 -2.14 9.71
C LYS A 263 16.97 -2.53 9.01
N LEU A 264 15.93 -1.73 9.18
CA LEU A 264 14.63 -1.95 8.57
C LEU A 264 14.48 -1.12 7.31
N LEU A 265 13.90 -1.70 6.26
CA LEU A 265 13.44 -0.97 5.08
C LEU A 265 11.93 -0.73 5.22
N PHE A 266 11.54 0.53 5.29
CA PHE A 266 10.16 0.98 5.34
C PHE A 266 9.72 1.58 4.01
N GLY A 267 8.46 1.36 3.67
CA GLY A 267 7.79 1.99 2.55
C GLY A 267 6.54 2.73 3.01
N LEU A 268 6.42 4.00 2.68
CA LEU A 268 5.20 4.79 2.85
C LEU A 268 4.25 4.51 1.68
N VAL A 269 3.05 4.01 1.94
CA VAL A 269 2.05 3.73 0.91
C VAL A 269 1.06 4.88 0.78
N PHE A 270 0.42 5.26 1.89
CA PHE A 270 -0.59 6.31 1.95
C PHE A 270 -0.51 7.06 3.26
N GLU A 271 -1.03 8.28 3.28
CA GLU A 271 -1.17 9.11 4.46
C GLU A 271 -2.65 9.16 4.83
N GLY A 272 -2.97 9.29 6.12
CA GLY A 272 -4.36 9.35 6.60
C GLY A 272 -5.03 10.65 6.21
N GLU A 273 -5.83 10.66 5.14
CA GLU A 273 -6.50 11.87 4.66
C GLU A 273 -7.93 12.02 5.20
N LEU A 274 -8.29 13.26 5.56
CA LEU A 274 -9.67 13.63 5.85
C LEU A 274 -10.36 13.93 4.53
N ARG A 275 -11.25 13.04 4.11
CA ARG A 275 -12.07 13.23 2.92
C ARG A 275 -13.55 13.19 3.24
N ARG A 276 -14.33 13.88 2.43
CA ARG A 276 -15.79 13.81 2.48
C ARG A 276 -16.22 12.45 1.91
N ALA A 277 -16.82 11.60 2.73
CA ALA A 277 -17.38 10.33 2.26
C ALA A 277 -18.81 10.53 1.73
N LYS A 278 -19.09 10.02 0.52
CA LYS A 278 -20.45 9.91 -0.01
C LYS A 278 -21.07 8.58 0.46
N PRO A 279 -22.26 8.60 1.08
CA PRO A 279 -22.92 7.36 1.49
C PRO A 279 -23.29 6.54 0.25
N GLY A 280 -22.70 5.34 0.12
CA GLY A 280 -23.10 4.39 -0.91
C GLY A 280 -24.41 3.71 -0.57
N TRP A 281 -25.13 3.23 -1.60
CA TRP A 281 -26.43 2.54 -1.44
C TRP A 281 -26.38 1.36 -0.44
N MET A 282 -25.23 0.71 -0.29
CA MET A 282 -25.03 -0.39 0.66
C MET A 282 -25.36 -0.02 2.12
N LEU A 283 -25.22 1.24 2.52
CA LEU A 283 -25.56 1.67 3.88
C LEU A 283 -27.04 1.42 4.22
N PHE A 284 -27.93 1.60 3.24
CA PHE A 284 -29.37 1.36 3.41
C PHE A 284 -29.74 -0.13 3.38
N GLN A 285 -28.82 -1.00 2.95
CA GLN A 285 -29.03 -2.45 2.96
C GLN A 285 -28.61 -3.07 4.29
N TRP A 286 -27.60 -2.50 4.94
CA TRP A 286 -26.98 -3.09 6.13
C TRP A 286 -27.52 -2.53 7.45
N PHE A 287 -28.02 -1.29 7.45
CA PHE A 287 -28.48 -0.63 8.66
C PHE A 287 -29.93 -0.19 8.52
N ASP A 288 -30.67 -0.28 9.63
CA ASP A 288 -32.01 0.27 9.70
C ASP A 288 -31.98 1.81 9.69
N PHE A 289 -33.14 2.40 9.39
CA PHE A 289 -33.29 3.83 9.27
C PHE A 289 -32.99 4.56 10.59
N GLU A 290 -33.35 3.98 11.73
CA GLU A 290 -33.14 4.56 13.05
C GLU A 290 -31.65 4.70 13.37
N THR A 291 -30.85 3.69 13.03
CA THR A 291 -29.38 3.70 13.15
C THR A 291 -28.79 4.79 12.26
N LEU A 292 -29.18 4.83 10.98
CA LEU A 292 -28.70 5.84 10.04
C LEU A 292 -29.11 7.27 10.46
N GLN A 293 -30.29 7.44 11.05
CA GLN A 293 -30.77 8.71 11.57
C GLN A 293 -30.04 9.13 12.85
N LYS A 294 -29.72 8.19 13.75
CA LYS A 294 -28.92 8.45 14.96
C LYS A 294 -27.55 9.04 14.59
N ASP A 295 -26.94 8.54 13.52
CA ASP A 295 -25.67 9.05 12.98
C ASP A 295 -25.85 10.26 12.04
N LYS A 296 -27.07 10.79 11.95
CA LYS A 296 -27.47 11.97 11.16
C LYS A 296 -27.24 11.80 9.65
N ILE A 297 -27.14 10.57 9.14
CA ILE A 297 -26.96 10.31 7.70
C ILE A 297 -28.23 10.69 6.95
N ILE A 298 -29.39 10.24 7.43
CA ILE A 298 -30.71 10.55 6.84
C ILE A 298 -30.97 12.05 6.84
N SER A 299 -30.89 12.73 8.00
CA SER A 299 -31.11 14.18 8.06
C SER A 299 -30.16 14.99 7.16
N LYS A 300 -28.91 14.54 6.98
CA LYS A 300 -27.99 15.19 6.03
C LYS A 300 -28.43 15.00 4.58
N LEU A 301 -28.99 13.83 4.24
CA LEU A 301 -29.55 13.56 2.91
C LEU A 301 -30.81 14.38 2.67
N GLU A 302 -31.73 14.45 3.63
CA GLU A 302 -32.92 15.31 3.56
C GLU A 302 -32.54 16.77 3.33
N ALA A 303 -31.58 17.28 4.11
CA ALA A 303 -31.06 18.64 3.92
C ALA A 303 -30.41 18.86 2.54
N LYS A 304 -29.77 17.82 1.96
CA LYS A 304 -29.23 17.88 0.59
C LYS A 304 -30.37 17.89 -0.44
N CYS A 305 -31.40 17.04 -0.27
CA CYS A 305 -32.59 17.01 -1.12
C CYS A 305 -33.34 18.35 -1.09
N ASP A 306 -33.53 18.94 0.09
CA ASP A 306 -34.16 20.26 0.23
C ASP A 306 -33.37 21.36 -0.47
N ARG A 307 -32.03 21.31 -0.36
CA ARG A 307 -31.16 22.27 -1.06
C ARG A 307 -31.29 22.13 -2.58
N LEU A 308 -31.29 20.88 -3.08
CA LEU A 308 -31.47 20.60 -4.50
C LEU A 308 -32.86 21.04 -5.00
N ALA A 309 -33.91 20.75 -4.23
CA ALA A 309 -35.28 21.14 -4.56
C ALA A 309 -35.47 22.67 -4.59
N LYS A 310 -34.79 23.41 -3.70
CA LYS A 310 -34.79 24.88 -3.72
C LYS A 310 -34.03 25.43 -4.93
N ALA A 311 -32.85 24.88 -5.19
CA ALA A 311 -32.03 25.27 -6.34
C ALA A 311 -32.73 24.98 -7.68
N TYR A 312 -33.61 23.97 -7.75
CA TYR A 312 -34.35 23.60 -8.96
C TYR A 312 -35.06 24.79 -9.64
N ASN A 313 -35.50 25.79 -8.86
CA ASN A 313 -36.18 26.97 -9.38
C ASN A 313 -35.23 28.13 -9.78
N SER A 314 -33.91 27.93 -9.69
CA SER A 314 -32.88 28.92 -9.98
C SER A 314 -31.74 28.29 -10.78
N ILE A 315 -31.65 28.64 -12.06
CA ILE A 315 -30.58 28.18 -12.97
C ILE A 315 -29.18 28.50 -12.40
N THR A 316 -29.04 29.64 -11.72
CA THR A 316 -27.78 30.08 -11.11
C THR A 316 -27.38 29.20 -9.92
N GLU A 317 -28.34 28.83 -9.05
CA GLU A 317 -28.08 27.97 -7.89
C GLU A 317 -27.84 26.51 -8.29
N LEU A 318 -28.56 26.03 -9.32
CA LEU A 318 -28.30 24.73 -9.95
C LEU A 318 -26.89 24.67 -10.53
N ALA A 319 -26.45 25.72 -11.24
CA ALA A 319 -25.11 25.78 -11.82
C ALA A 319 -24.02 25.80 -10.74
N GLU A 320 -24.22 26.45 -9.61
CA GLU A 320 -23.29 26.40 -8.48
C GLU A 320 -23.20 25.00 -7.85
N ILE A 321 -24.34 24.32 -7.64
CA ILE A 321 -24.34 22.95 -7.13
C ILE A 321 -23.63 21.99 -8.09
N LEU A 322 -23.91 22.10 -9.39
CA LEU A 322 -23.27 21.27 -10.41
C LEU A 322 -21.77 21.54 -10.53
N LYS A 323 -21.32 22.79 -10.37
CA LYS A 323 -19.88 23.12 -10.33
C LYS A 323 -19.18 22.52 -9.11
N ILE A 324 -19.84 22.52 -7.95
CA ILE A 324 -19.30 21.88 -6.74
C ILE A 324 -19.20 20.37 -6.94
N ASP A 325 -20.26 19.73 -7.43
CA ASP A 325 -20.26 18.28 -7.70
C ASP A 325 -19.24 17.91 -8.81
N GLN A 326 -19.03 18.78 -9.82
CA GLN A 326 -17.98 18.62 -10.84
C GLN A 326 -16.58 18.75 -10.25
N SER A 327 -16.33 19.78 -9.44
CA SER A 327 -15.01 19.97 -8.79
C SER A 327 -14.70 18.79 -7.85
N GLU A 328 -15.72 18.26 -7.16
CA GLU A 328 -15.60 17.04 -6.35
C GLU A 328 -15.31 15.80 -7.22
N ALA A 329 -15.97 15.66 -8.37
CA ALA A 329 -15.73 14.55 -9.29
C ALA A 329 -14.34 14.62 -9.96
N GLU A 330 -13.89 15.82 -10.32
CA GLU A 330 -12.56 16.07 -10.88
C GLU A 330 -11.47 15.74 -9.85
N ALA A 331 -11.64 16.14 -8.58
CA ALA A 331 -10.75 15.74 -7.49
C ALA A 331 -10.74 14.21 -7.25
N GLU A 332 -11.91 13.55 -7.31
CA GLU A 332 -12.01 12.08 -7.19
C GLU A 332 -11.34 11.34 -8.36
N ILE A 333 -11.37 11.92 -9.57
CA ILE A 333 -10.69 11.38 -10.76
C ILE A 333 -9.18 11.56 -10.65
N GLU A 334 -8.72 12.72 -10.20
CA GLU A 334 -7.30 13.03 -10.07
C GLU A 334 -6.63 12.14 -9.01
N GLU A 335 -7.31 11.89 -7.87
CA GLU A 335 -6.90 10.95 -6.82
C GLU A 335 -6.92 9.46 -7.27
N GLY A 336 -7.76 9.11 -8.25
CA GLY A 336 -7.95 7.74 -8.76
C GLY A 336 -7.19 7.40 -10.06
N SER A 337 -6.48 8.35 -10.67
CA SER A 337 -5.99 8.22 -12.03
C SER A 337 -4.63 7.50 -12.19
N ASP A 338 -4.63 6.18 -12.01
CA ASP A 338 -3.93 5.33 -12.97
C ASP A 338 -4.95 4.98 -14.06
N LYS A 339 -5.08 5.84 -15.09
CA LYS A 339 -5.93 5.70 -16.30
C LYS A 339 -6.71 4.38 -16.36
N LEU A 340 -7.89 4.33 -15.76
CA LEU A 340 -8.82 3.20 -15.90
C LEU A 340 -10.19 3.72 -16.32
N GLN A 341 -10.50 3.40 -17.57
CA GLN A 341 -11.78 3.64 -18.24
C GLN A 341 -12.93 2.99 -17.46
N SER A 342 -13.89 3.78 -16.98
CA SER A 342 -15.33 3.42 -16.97
C SER A 342 -16.21 4.56 -16.45
N GLU A 343 -17.42 4.65 -17.01
CA GLU A 343 -18.60 5.45 -16.61
C GLU A 343 -18.54 6.98 -16.79
N ALA A 344 -17.40 7.65 -16.57
CA ALA A 344 -17.30 9.12 -16.75
C ALA A 344 -17.40 9.60 -18.23
N GLU A 345 -17.18 8.72 -19.21
CA GLU A 345 -17.42 9.02 -20.63
C GLU A 345 -18.93 9.14 -20.96
N TYR A 346 -19.81 8.49 -20.19
CA TYR A 346 -21.25 8.58 -20.40
C TYR A 346 -21.82 9.93 -19.96
N GLU A 347 -21.39 10.48 -18.82
CA GLU A 347 -21.82 11.81 -18.34
C GLU A 347 -21.23 12.95 -19.18
N ASN A 348 -19.97 12.81 -19.61
CA ASN A 348 -19.36 13.77 -20.55
C ASN A 348 -20.06 13.82 -21.91
N THR A 349 -20.66 12.71 -22.35
CA THR A 349 -21.44 12.68 -23.60
C THR A 349 -22.77 13.43 -23.44
N MET A 350 -23.44 13.33 -22.29
CA MET A 350 -24.67 14.06 -21.98
C MET A 350 -24.47 15.58 -21.97
N ILE A 351 -23.38 16.07 -21.38
CA ILE A 351 -23.09 17.52 -21.33
C ILE A 351 -22.69 18.06 -22.71
N ARG A 352 -21.95 17.29 -23.52
CA ARG A 352 -21.65 17.68 -24.91
C ARG A 352 -22.90 17.75 -25.78
N ILE A 353 -23.90 16.89 -25.52
CA ILE A 353 -25.21 16.96 -26.18
C ILE A 353 -25.96 18.24 -25.75
N ILE A 354 -25.95 18.61 -24.47
CA ILE A 354 -26.58 19.84 -23.96
C ILE A 354 -25.86 21.11 -24.46
N GLN A 355 -24.53 21.09 -24.58
CA GLN A 355 -23.75 22.19 -25.15
C GLN A 355 -23.95 22.32 -26.67
N ALA A 356 -24.18 21.21 -27.37
CA ALA A 356 -24.53 21.23 -28.80
C ALA A 356 -25.95 21.76 -29.04
N ASP A 357 -26.89 21.54 -28.12
CA ASP A 357 -28.27 22.03 -28.22
C ASP A 357 -28.41 23.54 -27.91
N ASN A 358 -27.50 24.10 -27.10
CA ASN A 358 -27.39 25.55 -26.86
C ASN A 358 -26.55 26.29 -27.94
N GLY A 359 -26.18 25.57 -29.00
CA GLY A 359 -25.44 26.05 -30.15
C GLY A 359 -26.32 26.15 -31.42
N THR A 360 -27.54 26.69 -31.30
CA THR A 360 -28.28 27.36 -32.37
C THR A 360 -29.10 28.52 -31.81
#